data_AF-A0A090U2G3-F1
#
_entry.id   AF-A0A090U2G3-F1
#
_cell.length_a   1.000
_cell.length_b   1.000
_cell.length_c   1.000
_cell.angle_alpha   90.00
_cell.angle_beta   90.00
_cell.angle_gamma   90.00
#
_symmetry.space_group_name_H-M   'P 1'
#
loop_
_entity.id
_entity.type
_entity.pdbx_description
1 polymer ?
#
loop_
_entity_poly.entity_id
_entity_poly.type
_entity_poly.pdbx_seq_one_letter_code
_entity_poly.pdbx_strand_id
1 'polypeptide(L)'
;MSQAICQLIAKELNVSHKQVEAAVTLIDDGNTVPFIARYRKEVTGGLDDTQLRTLDSRLSYLRELDDRRQTILKSIDDQGKLTAELRSDIENADNKTRLEDLYLPYKPKRRTKGQIAIEAGLEPLADLLWTDPSNEPESAASSYIDSEKGIADSKAALDGARAIIMERIAEDADLLEKVRQYLNRHAELRSRVVTGKEQEGEKFKDYFEHDEAMSKVPSHRALAMLRGRNEGTCSYRLTPTQPTTKTLVSPTARP
;
A
#
# COMPACT_ATOMS: atom_id res chain seq x y z
N MET A 1 22.67 -7.98 -8.99
CA MET A 1 21.19 -7.96 -9.07
C MET A 1 20.63 -9.19 -9.76
N SER A 2 21.00 -9.49 -11.01
CA SER A 2 20.49 -10.66 -11.75
C SER A 2 20.60 -11.99 -10.96
N GLN A 3 21.71 -12.25 -10.26
CA GLN A 3 21.86 -13.49 -9.48
C GLN A 3 20.84 -13.66 -8.34
N ALA A 4 20.54 -12.60 -7.58
CA ALA A 4 19.56 -12.71 -6.48
C ALA A 4 18.15 -12.98 -7.01
N ILE A 5 17.79 -12.35 -8.13
CA ILE A 5 16.53 -12.60 -8.84
C ILE A 5 16.47 -14.05 -9.34
N CYS A 6 17.54 -14.54 -9.97
CA CYS A 6 17.62 -15.94 -10.43
C CYS A 6 17.49 -16.94 -9.28
N GLN A 7 18.12 -16.67 -8.12
CA GLN A 7 18.00 -17.51 -6.93
C GLN A 7 16.57 -17.56 -6.37
N LEU A 8 15.90 -16.41 -6.32
CA LEU A 8 14.51 -16.35 -5.85
C LEU A 8 13.58 -17.15 -6.77
N ILE A 9 13.68 -16.94 -8.09
CA ILE A 9 12.87 -17.67 -9.07
C ILE A 9 13.17 -19.17 -9.03
N ALA A 10 14.44 -19.57 -8.89
CA ALA A 10 14.82 -20.98 -8.77
C ALA A 10 14.14 -21.64 -7.56
N LYS A 11 14.08 -20.94 -6.42
CA LYS A 11 13.38 -21.40 -5.23
C LYS A 11 11.87 -21.46 -5.42
N GLU A 12 11.27 -20.44 -6.03
CA GLU A 12 9.82 -20.38 -6.33
C GLU A 12 9.36 -21.51 -7.26
N LEU A 13 10.16 -21.82 -8.29
CA LEU A 13 9.86 -22.86 -9.28
C LEU A 13 10.35 -24.26 -8.90
N ASN A 14 11.09 -24.39 -7.79
CA ASN A 14 11.75 -25.62 -7.37
C ASN A 14 12.63 -26.23 -8.48
N VAL A 15 13.46 -25.39 -9.10
CA VAL A 15 14.41 -25.77 -10.16
C VAL A 15 15.81 -25.29 -9.79
N SER A 16 16.84 -25.75 -10.51
CA SER A 16 18.20 -25.31 -10.22
C SER A 16 18.45 -23.88 -10.71
N HIS A 17 19.33 -23.16 -10.00
CA HIS A 17 19.77 -21.82 -10.37
C HIS A 17 20.30 -21.74 -11.81
N LYS A 18 21.06 -22.75 -12.24
CA LYS A 18 21.63 -22.82 -13.59
C LYS A 18 20.56 -22.87 -14.68
N GLN A 19 19.44 -23.57 -14.44
CA GLN A 19 18.33 -23.63 -15.39
C GLN A 19 17.68 -22.26 -15.55
N VAL A 20 17.51 -21.52 -14.44
CA VAL A 20 16.96 -20.16 -14.47
C VAL A 20 17.91 -19.20 -15.18
N GLU A 21 19.21 -19.20 -14.85
CA GLU A 21 20.20 -18.35 -15.54
C GLU A 21 20.24 -18.59 -17.04
N ALA A 22 20.19 -19.86 -17.47
CA ALA A 22 20.15 -20.21 -18.89
C ALA A 22 18.87 -19.69 -19.58
N ALA A 23 17.71 -19.85 -18.93
CA ALA A 23 16.44 -19.34 -19.46
C ALA A 23 16.41 -17.80 -19.52
N VAL A 24 16.88 -17.12 -18.47
CA VAL A 24 16.98 -15.65 -18.41
C VAL A 24 17.87 -15.13 -19.54
N THR A 25 19.02 -15.75 -19.77
CA THR A 25 19.94 -15.37 -20.87
C THR A 25 19.22 -15.46 -22.22
N LEU A 26 18.48 -16.55 -22.47
CA LEU A 26 17.74 -16.71 -23.71
C LEU A 26 16.62 -15.66 -23.86
N ILE A 27 15.92 -15.31 -22.78
CA ILE A 27 14.88 -14.27 -22.79
C ILE A 27 15.50 -12.90 -23.08
N ASP A 28 16.64 -12.59 -22.46
CA ASP A 28 17.37 -11.34 -22.68
C ASP A 28 17.92 -11.21 -24.10
N ASP A 29 18.28 -12.34 -24.73
CA ASP A 29 18.63 -12.43 -26.16
C ASP A 29 17.41 -12.28 -27.10
N GLY A 30 16.21 -12.06 -26.55
CA GLY A 30 14.98 -11.83 -27.30
C GLY A 30 14.24 -13.11 -27.73
N ASN A 31 14.59 -14.28 -27.19
CA ASN A 31 13.89 -15.52 -27.50
C ASN A 31 12.54 -15.56 -26.78
N THR A 32 11.48 -15.96 -27.50
CA THR A 32 10.14 -16.10 -26.90
C THR A 32 10.02 -17.40 -26.10
N VAL A 33 9.16 -17.41 -25.08
CA VAL A 33 8.88 -18.62 -24.27
C VAL A 33 8.55 -19.85 -25.12
N PRO A 34 7.64 -19.79 -26.13
CA PRO A 34 7.36 -20.94 -26.98
C PRO A 34 8.57 -21.43 -27.77
N PHE A 35 9.46 -20.52 -28.20
CA PHE A 35 10.69 -20.88 -28.89
C PHE A 35 11.67 -21.61 -27.95
N ILE A 36 11.86 -21.08 -26.73
CA ILE A 36 12.74 -21.69 -25.74
C ILE A 36 12.26 -23.09 -25.37
N ALA A 37 10.96 -23.24 -25.06
CA ALA A 37 10.34 -24.50 -24.69
C ALA A 37 10.51 -25.59 -25.76
N ARG A 38 10.49 -25.20 -27.04
CA ARG A 38 10.55 -26.12 -28.19
C ARG A 38 11.97 -26.40 -28.70
N TYR A 39 12.84 -25.39 -28.72
CA TYR A 39 14.12 -25.45 -29.44
C TYR A 39 15.36 -25.23 -28.55
N ARG A 40 15.18 -24.94 -27.26
CA ARG A 40 16.27 -24.70 -26.29
C ARG A 40 16.13 -25.52 -25.01
N LYS A 41 15.36 -26.62 -25.06
CA LYS A 41 15.08 -27.49 -23.92
C LYS A 41 16.35 -28.03 -23.25
N GLU A 42 17.35 -28.43 -24.03
CA GLU A 42 18.63 -28.92 -23.50
C GLU A 42 19.41 -27.82 -22.76
N VAL A 43 19.35 -26.58 -23.26
CA VAL A 43 20.05 -25.42 -22.68
C VAL A 43 19.45 -25.03 -21.33
N THR A 44 18.13 -25.10 -21.22
CA THR A 44 17.41 -24.81 -19.96
C THR A 44 17.31 -26.00 -19.03
N GLY A 45 17.94 -27.14 -19.35
CA GLY A 45 17.87 -28.36 -18.55
C GLY A 45 16.45 -28.91 -18.40
N GLY A 46 15.60 -28.74 -19.41
CA GLY A 46 14.28 -29.37 -19.47
C GLY A 46 13.11 -28.56 -18.93
N LEU A 47 13.24 -27.25 -18.70
CA LEU A 47 12.11 -26.39 -18.28
C LEU A 47 10.95 -26.49 -19.28
N ASP A 48 9.74 -26.72 -18.77
CA ASP A 48 8.53 -26.79 -19.58
C ASP A 48 7.91 -25.41 -19.86
N ASP A 49 6.91 -25.35 -20.75
CA ASP A 49 6.24 -24.09 -21.15
C ASP A 49 5.59 -23.38 -19.96
N THR A 50 5.06 -24.12 -18.98
CA THR A 50 4.42 -23.52 -17.79
C THR A 50 5.47 -22.87 -16.91
N GLN A 51 6.56 -23.59 -16.62
CA GLN A 51 7.69 -23.08 -15.84
C GLN A 51 8.32 -21.85 -16.51
N LEU A 52 8.50 -21.88 -17.83
CA LEU A 52 9.08 -20.75 -18.57
C LEU A 52 8.16 -19.52 -18.58
N ARG A 53 6.82 -19.69 -18.67
CA ARG A 53 5.88 -18.57 -18.54
C ARG A 53 5.89 -17.96 -17.14
N THR A 54 5.91 -18.80 -16.11
CA THR A 54 6.02 -18.32 -14.72
C THR A 54 7.35 -17.62 -14.50
N LEU A 55 8.46 -18.17 -15.01
CA LEU A 55 9.77 -17.55 -14.96
C LEU A 55 9.77 -16.17 -15.62
N ASP A 56 9.26 -16.06 -16.85
CA ASP A 56 9.25 -14.80 -17.62
C ASP A 56 8.44 -13.70 -16.91
N SER A 57 7.23 -14.04 -16.46
CA SER A 57 6.38 -13.11 -15.70
C SER A 57 7.00 -12.69 -14.35
N ARG A 58 7.62 -13.62 -13.61
CA ARG A 58 8.30 -13.32 -12.35
C ARG A 58 9.56 -12.50 -12.55
N LEU A 59 10.35 -12.81 -13.57
CA LEU A 59 11.55 -12.06 -13.94
C LEU A 59 11.21 -10.60 -14.22
N SER A 60 10.19 -10.37 -15.06
CA SER A 60 9.72 -9.02 -15.37
C SER A 60 9.28 -8.27 -14.10
N TYR A 61 8.43 -8.89 -13.26
CA TYR A 61 7.98 -8.28 -12.01
C TYR A 61 9.16 -7.92 -11.07
N LEU A 62 10.11 -8.83 -10.90
CA LEU A 62 11.23 -8.65 -9.97
C LEU A 62 12.22 -7.58 -10.46
N ARG A 63 12.43 -7.48 -11.79
CA ARG A 63 13.20 -6.38 -12.39
C ARG A 63 12.52 -5.04 -12.16
N GLU A 64 11.21 -4.93 -12.43
CA GLU A 64 10.45 -3.71 -12.18
C GLU A 64 10.47 -3.31 -10.69
N LEU A 65 10.41 -4.29 -9.78
CA LEU A 65 10.53 -4.05 -8.34
C LEU A 65 11.90 -3.48 -7.98
N ASP A 66 12.97 -4.04 -8.53
CA ASP A 66 14.35 -3.61 -8.23
C ASP A 66 14.66 -2.24 -8.84
N ASP A 67 14.25 -1.98 -10.09
CA ASP A 67 14.38 -0.67 -10.72
C ASP A 67 13.65 0.41 -9.90
N ARG A 68 12.45 0.07 -9.41
CA ARG A 68 11.68 0.96 -8.55
C ARG A 68 12.38 1.18 -7.20
N ARG A 69 12.97 0.13 -6.62
CA ARG A 69 13.75 0.20 -5.37
C ARG A 69 14.92 1.15 -5.51
N GLN A 70 15.70 1.05 -6.58
CA GLN A 70 16.83 1.95 -6.83
C GLN A 70 16.37 3.41 -7.00
N THR A 71 15.25 3.62 -7.71
CA THR A 71 14.64 4.95 -7.87
C THR A 71 14.27 5.56 -6.52
N ILE A 72 13.66 4.77 -5.64
CA ILE A 72 13.24 5.21 -4.30
C ILE A 72 14.44 5.51 -3.41
N LEU A 73 15.43 4.60 -3.36
CA LEU A 73 16.67 4.81 -2.60
C LEU A 73 17.33 6.12 -3.00
N LYS A 74 17.50 6.35 -4.31
CA LYS A 74 18.07 7.59 -4.83
C LYS A 74 17.24 8.81 -4.44
N SER A 75 15.91 8.75 -4.59
CA SER A 75 15.04 9.88 -4.25
C SER A 75 15.07 10.26 -2.78
N ILE A 76 15.31 9.32 -1.87
CA ILE A 76 15.42 9.56 -0.42
C ILE A 76 16.84 10.05 -0.06
N ASP A 77 17.85 9.50 -0.72
CA ASP A 77 19.25 9.90 -0.56
C ASP A 77 19.47 11.36 -1.03
N ASP A 78 18.87 11.74 -2.16
CA ASP A 78 18.88 13.11 -2.69
C ASP A 78 18.23 14.12 -1.70
N GLN A 79 17.40 13.66 -0.76
CA GLN A 79 16.80 14.48 0.32
C GLN A 79 17.65 14.48 1.60
N GLY A 80 18.74 13.70 1.67
CA GLY A 80 19.56 13.52 2.86
C GLY A 80 18.85 12.78 3.99
N LYS A 81 17.78 12.03 3.70
CA LYS A 81 16.93 11.35 4.69
C LYS A 81 17.14 9.83 4.75
N LEU A 82 18.09 9.30 3.98
CA LEU A 82 18.32 7.86 3.89
C LEU A 82 19.15 7.35 5.08
N THR A 83 18.46 6.90 6.13
CA THR A 83 19.12 6.24 7.27
C THR A 83 19.54 4.82 6.92
N ALA A 84 20.48 4.24 7.68
CA ALA A 84 20.92 2.86 7.49
C ALA A 84 19.78 1.84 7.70
N GLU A 85 18.90 2.12 8.68
CA GLU A 85 17.70 1.33 8.98
C GLU A 85 16.72 1.36 7.80
N LEU A 86 16.38 2.56 7.30
CA LEU A 86 15.47 2.73 6.17
C LEU A 86 16.02 2.11 4.88
N ARG A 87 17.33 2.24 4.64
CA ARG A 87 18.00 1.56 3.52
C ARG A 87 17.80 0.05 3.61
N SER A 88 18.05 -0.53 4.79
CA SER A 88 17.84 -1.96 5.04
C SER A 88 16.39 -2.37 4.79
N ASP A 89 15.41 -1.59 5.27
CA ASP A 89 13.99 -1.90 5.07
C ASP A 89 13.58 -1.85 3.58
N ILE A 90 14.10 -0.89 2.82
CA ILE A 90 13.84 -0.76 1.37
C ILE A 90 14.51 -1.89 0.58
N GLU A 91 15.75 -2.26 0.95
CA GLU A 91 16.48 -3.37 0.33
C GLU A 91 15.77 -4.71 0.58
N ASN A 92 15.19 -4.89 1.77
CA ASN A 92 14.47 -6.11 2.16
C ASN A 92 12.98 -6.11 1.77
N ALA A 93 12.45 -5.02 1.21
CA ALA A 93 11.05 -4.97 0.76
C ALA A 93 10.78 -6.02 -0.32
N ASP A 94 9.84 -6.93 -0.05
CA ASP A 94 9.56 -8.13 -0.83
C ASP A 94 8.54 -7.93 -1.95
N ASN A 95 7.80 -6.82 -1.92
CA ASN A 95 6.76 -6.48 -2.88
C ASN A 95 6.65 -4.97 -3.13
N LYS A 96 6.04 -4.62 -4.27
CA LYS A 96 5.88 -3.21 -4.69
C LYS A 96 5.07 -2.38 -3.69
N THR A 97 4.11 -2.97 -2.99
CA THR A 97 3.27 -2.25 -2.02
C THR A 97 4.08 -1.83 -0.80
N ARG A 98 4.84 -2.75 -0.19
CA ARG A 98 5.73 -2.43 0.95
C ARG A 98 6.76 -1.37 0.56
N LEU A 99 7.30 -1.48 -0.65
CA LEU A 99 8.25 -0.52 -1.17
C LEU A 99 7.65 0.90 -1.31
N GLU A 100 6.42 1.01 -1.83
CA GLU A 100 5.73 2.31 -1.90
C GLU A 100 5.30 2.83 -0.52
N ASP A 101 4.91 1.95 0.42
CA ASP A 101 4.56 2.33 1.79
C ASP A 101 5.76 2.99 2.49
N LEU A 102 6.96 2.40 2.38
CA LEU A 102 8.21 2.97 2.92
C LEU A 102 8.61 4.30 2.26
N TYR A 103 8.25 4.49 0.99
CA TYR A 103 8.55 5.70 0.24
C TYR A 103 7.57 6.85 0.51
N LEU A 104 6.37 6.54 1.03
CA LEU A 104 5.27 7.49 1.14
C LEU A 104 5.62 8.81 1.88
N PRO A 105 6.39 8.80 2.98
CA PRO A 105 6.80 10.03 3.68
C PRO A 105 7.73 10.93 2.85
N TYR A 106 8.49 10.35 1.92
CA TYR A 106 9.53 11.03 1.14
C TYR A 106 9.08 11.38 -0.28
N LYS A 107 7.93 10.88 -0.69
CA LYS A 107 7.37 11.14 -2.01
C LYS A 107 7.04 12.63 -2.15
N PRO A 108 7.51 13.32 -3.20
CA PRO A 108 7.13 14.70 -3.45
C PRO A 108 5.60 14.85 -3.54
N LYS A 109 5.03 15.72 -2.70
CA LYS A 109 3.58 15.94 -2.60
C LYS A 109 3.20 17.34 -3.08
N ARG A 110 1.96 17.45 -3.55
CA ARG A 110 1.28 18.75 -3.65
C ARG A 110 1.16 19.33 -2.24
N ARG A 111 1.16 20.65 -2.12
CA ARG A 111 1.07 21.38 -0.85
C ARG A 111 -0.16 20.92 -0.04
N THR A 112 0.03 20.04 0.94
CA THR A 112 -1.03 19.45 1.79
C THR A 112 -1.34 20.37 2.97
N LYS A 113 -2.41 20.07 3.72
CA LYS A 113 -2.70 20.80 4.96
C LYS A 113 -1.59 20.62 5.99
N GLY A 114 -1.04 19.42 6.12
CA GLY A 114 0.11 19.15 6.98
C GLY A 114 1.35 19.94 6.54
N GLN A 115 1.66 19.97 5.24
CA GLN A 115 2.81 20.73 4.73
C GLN A 115 2.66 22.24 4.97
N ILE A 116 1.45 22.80 4.77
CA ILE A 116 1.17 24.21 5.08
C ILE A 116 1.36 24.48 6.57
N ALA A 117 0.92 23.56 7.44
CA ALA A 117 1.09 23.68 8.88
C ALA A 117 2.59 23.60 9.30
N ILE A 118 3.38 22.73 8.67
CA ILE A 118 4.84 22.65 8.88
C ILE A 118 5.51 23.96 8.45
N GLU A 119 5.18 24.48 7.27
CA GLU A 119 5.68 25.78 6.77
C GLU A 119 5.28 26.95 7.68
N ALA A 120 4.11 26.87 8.32
CA ALA A 120 3.63 27.83 9.31
C ALA A 120 4.28 27.67 10.70
N GLY A 121 5.14 26.66 10.90
CA GLY A 121 5.86 26.42 12.16
C GLY A 121 5.06 25.67 13.23
N LEU A 122 4.03 24.92 12.85
CA LEU A 122 3.20 24.13 13.77
C LEU A 122 3.76 22.73 14.06
N GLU A 123 4.89 22.34 13.45
CA GLU A 123 5.51 21.03 13.69
C GLU A 123 5.90 20.80 15.16
N PRO A 124 6.53 21.76 15.88
CA PRO A 124 6.84 21.57 17.29
C PRO A 124 5.60 21.42 18.18
N LEU A 125 4.47 22.04 17.82
CA LEU A 125 3.19 21.85 18.51
C LEU A 125 2.66 20.42 18.30
N ALA A 126 2.73 19.92 17.07
CA ALA A 126 2.36 18.55 16.77
C ALA A 126 3.23 17.53 17.52
N ASP A 127 4.54 17.75 17.59
CA ASP A 127 5.49 16.90 18.31
C ASP A 127 5.22 16.88 19.81
N LEU A 128 4.94 18.05 20.41
CA LEU A 128 4.63 18.19 21.83
C LEU A 128 3.35 17.40 22.19
N LEU A 129 2.27 17.61 21.44
CA LEU A 129 0.97 16.96 21.69
C LEU A 129 1.02 15.45 21.42
N TRP A 130 1.90 15.00 20.53
CA TRP A 130 2.11 13.58 20.25
C TRP A 130 2.92 12.88 21.34
N THR A 131 3.99 13.51 21.82
CA THR A 131 4.97 12.89 22.73
C THR A 131 4.54 13.00 24.19
N ASP A 132 3.87 14.09 24.56
CA ASP A 132 3.44 14.35 25.94
C ASP A 132 1.94 14.67 26.00
N PRO A 133 1.08 13.63 26.10
CA PRO A 133 -0.37 13.78 26.17
C PRO A 133 -0.89 14.48 27.42
N SER A 134 -0.03 14.79 28.40
CA SER A 134 -0.42 15.49 29.63
C SER A 134 -0.62 17.00 29.43
N ASN A 135 -0.11 17.54 28.33
CA ASN A 135 -0.28 18.95 27.98
C ASN A 135 -1.74 19.24 27.61
N GLU A 136 -2.24 20.38 28.09
CA GLU A 136 -3.54 20.89 27.66
C GLU A 136 -3.42 21.48 26.23
N PRO A 137 -4.13 20.94 25.22
CA PRO A 137 -3.92 21.32 23.83
C PRO A 137 -4.14 22.81 23.56
N GLU A 138 -5.19 23.40 24.13
CA GLU A 138 -5.52 24.82 23.97
C GLU A 138 -4.43 25.74 24.54
N SER A 139 -3.87 25.38 25.70
CA SER A 139 -2.77 26.12 26.33
C SER A 139 -1.50 26.04 25.50
N ALA A 140 -1.13 24.83 25.04
CA ALA A 140 0.03 24.62 24.18
C ALA A 140 -0.07 25.37 22.84
N ALA A 141 -1.28 25.44 22.25
CA ALA A 141 -1.52 26.10 20.98
C ALA A 141 -1.42 27.64 21.04
N SER A 142 -1.64 28.24 22.22
CA SER A 142 -1.64 29.70 22.40
C SER A 142 -0.35 30.38 21.92
N SER A 143 0.79 29.71 22.08
CA SER A 143 2.11 30.21 21.70
C SER A 143 2.39 30.17 20.19
N TYR A 144 1.48 29.56 19.41
CA TYR A 144 1.62 29.37 17.97
C TYR A 144 0.62 30.22 17.16
N ILE A 145 -0.16 31.08 17.81
CA ILE A 145 -1.10 31.99 17.12
C ILE A 145 -0.29 33.06 16.40
N ASP A 146 -0.44 33.10 15.07
CA ASP A 146 0.29 34.00 14.19
C ASP A 146 -0.55 34.27 12.94
N SER A 147 -1.20 35.44 12.91
CA SER A 147 -2.07 35.82 11.80
C SER A 147 -1.31 36.01 10.48
N GLU A 148 -0.01 36.35 10.51
CA GLU A 148 0.80 36.51 9.30
C GLU A 148 1.09 35.15 8.64
N LYS A 149 1.15 34.09 9.45
CA LYS A 149 1.30 32.70 8.99
C LYS A 149 -0.04 31.99 8.75
N GLY A 150 -1.16 32.72 8.83
CA GLY A 150 -2.50 32.18 8.61
C GLY A 150 -3.08 31.39 9.80
N ILE A 151 -2.53 31.57 10.99
CA ILE A 151 -2.98 30.91 12.23
C ILE A 151 -3.76 31.94 13.06
N ALA A 152 -5.07 32.01 12.82
CA ALA A 152 -5.93 33.05 13.39
C ALA A 152 -6.26 32.85 14.89
N ASP A 153 -6.32 31.61 15.35
CA ASP A 153 -6.70 31.24 16.71
C ASP A 153 -6.09 29.88 17.12
N SER A 154 -6.25 29.50 18.40
CA SER A 154 -5.79 28.20 18.91
C SER A 154 -6.39 27.03 18.14
N LYS A 155 -7.63 27.16 17.68
CA LYS A 155 -8.30 26.13 16.88
C LYS A 155 -7.60 25.91 15.55
N ALA A 156 -7.20 26.96 14.85
CA ALA A 156 -6.44 26.87 13.61
C ALA A 156 -5.06 26.22 13.83
N ALA A 157 -4.39 26.57 14.93
CA ALA A 157 -3.12 25.94 15.32
C ALA A 157 -3.29 24.42 15.57
N LEU A 158 -4.33 24.04 16.33
CA LEU A 158 -4.65 22.64 16.62
C LEU A 158 -5.10 21.86 15.38
N ASP A 159 -5.88 22.47 14.48
CA ASP A 159 -6.28 21.86 13.23
C ASP A 159 -5.07 21.61 12.31
N GLY A 160 -4.09 22.52 12.30
CA GLY A 160 -2.82 22.36 11.60
C GLY A 160 -1.97 21.25 12.21
N ALA A 161 -1.77 21.26 13.53
CA ALA A 161 -1.05 20.20 14.25
C ALA A 161 -1.72 18.82 14.04
N ARG A 162 -3.05 18.77 14.07
CA ARG A 162 -3.82 17.55 13.77
C ARG A 162 -3.57 17.08 12.35
N ALA A 163 -3.52 17.97 11.36
CA ALA A 163 -3.22 17.59 9.98
C ALA A 163 -1.82 16.96 9.85
N ILE A 164 -0.82 17.51 10.52
CA ILE A 164 0.54 16.93 10.58
C ILE A 164 0.51 15.52 11.15
N ILE A 165 -0.13 15.34 12.32
CA ILE A 165 -0.23 14.04 12.98
C ILE A 165 -0.99 13.02 12.11
N MET A 166 -2.11 13.43 11.51
CA MET A 166 -2.90 12.57 10.62
C MET A 166 -2.09 12.11 9.41
N GLU A 167 -1.30 12.99 8.79
CA GLU A 167 -0.43 12.63 7.68
C GLU A 167 0.67 11.66 8.14
N ARG A 168 1.33 11.91 9.27
CA ARG A 168 2.33 10.98 9.84
C ARG A 168 1.76 9.58 10.10
N ILE A 169 0.57 9.50 10.71
CA ILE A 169 -0.11 8.22 10.97
C ILE A 169 -0.49 7.52 9.66
N ALA A 170 -1.03 8.27 8.70
CA ALA A 170 -1.46 7.71 7.41
C ALA A 170 -0.30 7.21 6.55
N GLU A 171 0.93 7.57 6.90
CA GLU A 171 2.14 7.27 6.13
C GLU A 171 3.11 6.33 6.84
N ASP A 172 2.74 5.86 8.04
CA ASP A 172 3.49 4.83 8.75
C ASP A 172 3.35 3.47 8.03
N ALA A 173 4.46 2.98 7.47
CA ALA A 173 4.47 1.77 6.64
C ALA A 173 4.00 0.53 7.41
N ASP A 174 4.38 0.41 8.69
CA ASP A 174 4.02 -0.74 9.53
C ASP A 174 2.55 -0.72 9.93
N LEU A 175 2.01 0.46 10.21
CA LEU A 175 0.58 0.65 10.45
C LEU A 175 -0.23 0.36 9.20
N LEU A 176 0.19 0.85 8.03
CA LEU A 176 -0.46 0.56 6.75
C LEU A 176 -0.51 -0.95 6.50
N GLU A 177 0.60 -1.65 6.74
CA GLU A 177 0.67 -3.10 6.61
C GLU A 177 -0.29 -3.79 7.59
N LYS A 178 -0.27 -3.42 8.88
CA LYS A 178 -1.18 -3.97 9.90
C LYS A 178 -2.65 -3.76 9.54
N VAL A 179 -3.02 -2.56 9.11
CA VAL A 179 -4.39 -2.23 8.70
C VAL A 179 -4.78 -3.04 7.47
N ARG A 180 -3.91 -3.14 6.46
CA ARG A 180 -4.16 -3.94 5.24
C ARG A 180 -4.35 -5.42 5.56
N GLN A 181 -3.51 -6.00 6.41
CA GLN A 181 -3.65 -7.38 6.88
C GLN A 181 -4.95 -7.59 7.66
N TYR A 182 -5.30 -6.65 8.55
CA TYR A 182 -6.55 -6.69 9.32
C TYR A 182 -7.77 -6.65 8.38
N LEU A 183 -7.81 -5.70 7.45
CA LEU A 183 -8.93 -5.56 6.51
C LEU A 183 -9.06 -6.79 5.59
N ASN A 184 -7.95 -7.37 5.13
CA ASN A 184 -8.02 -8.61 4.35
C ASN A 184 -8.70 -9.77 5.11
N ARG A 185 -8.50 -9.85 6.42
CA ARG A 185 -9.05 -10.94 7.25
C ARG A 185 -10.46 -10.63 7.75
N HIS A 186 -10.74 -9.38 8.08
CA HIS A 186 -11.91 -8.97 8.86
C HIS A 186 -12.85 -8.04 8.12
N ALA A 187 -12.60 -7.66 6.87
CA ALA A 187 -13.55 -6.83 6.14
C ALA A 187 -14.55 -7.66 5.32
N GLU A 188 -15.74 -7.09 5.17
CA GLU A 188 -16.74 -7.47 4.19
C GLU A 188 -16.66 -6.52 3.00
N LEU A 189 -16.65 -7.11 1.81
CA LEU A 189 -16.94 -6.42 0.57
C LEU A 189 -18.45 -6.30 0.42
N ARG A 190 -18.95 -5.07 0.39
CA ARG A 190 -20.38 -4.75 0.28
C ARG A 190 -20.66 -4.08 -1.06
N SER A 191 -21.55 -4.69 -1.83
CA SER A 191 -22.06 -4.17 -3.10
C SER A 191 -23.47 -3.66 -2.92
N ARG A 192 -23.74 -2.43 -3.37
CA ARG A 192 -25.08 -1.83 -3.34
C ARG A 192 -25.38 -1.14 -4.67
N VAL A 193 -26.56 -1.36 -5.23
CA VAL A 193 -27.02 -0.62 -6.42
C VAL A 193 -27.06 0.89 -6.15
N VAL A 194 -26.69 1.67 -7.15
CA VAL A 194 -26.85 3.13 -7.09
C VAL A 194 -28.32 3.46 -7.35
N THR A 195 -28.91 4.26 -6.47
CA THR A 195 -30.32 4.65 -6.57
C THR A 195 -30.64 5.23 -7.96
N GLY A 196 -31.66 4.67 -8.62
CA GLY A 196 -32.10 5.09 -9.95
C GLY A 196 -31.40 4.37 -11.11
N LYS A 197 -30.50 3.42 -10.84
CA LYS A 197 -29.79 2.63 -11.85
C LYS A 197 -30.15 1.13 -11.83
N GLU A 198 -31.28 0.78 -11.23
CA GLU A 198 -31.73 -0.60 -11.07
C GLU A 198 -32.03 -1.28 -12.41
N GLN A 199 -32.58 -0.54 -13.38
CA GLN A 199 -32.84 -1.06 -14.72
C GLN A 199 -31.56 -1.15 -15.57
N GLU A 200 -30.71 -0.12 -15.53
CA GLU A 200 -29.41 -0.10 -16.23
C GLU A 200 -28.47 -1.20 -15.70
N GLY A 201 -28.58 -1.52 -14.42
CA GLY A 201 -27.78 -2.51 -13.71
C GLY A 201 -28.34 -3.92 -13.71
N GLU A 202 -29.39 -4.25 -14.47
CA GLU A 202 -30.11 -5.54 -14.36
C GLU A 202 -29.18 -6.76 -14.46
N LYS A 203 -28.14 -6.71 -15.29
CA LYS A 203 -27.11 -7.77 -15.41
C LYS A 203 -26.26 -7.98 -14.14
N PHE A 204 -26.29 -7.05 -13.20
CA PHE A 204 -25.61 -7.11 -11.89
C PHE A 204 -26.60 -7.27 -10.73
N LYS A 205 -27.85 -7.66 -11.00
CA LYS A 205 -28.91 -7.79 -10.00
C LYS A 205 -28.51 -8.66 -8.79
N ASP A 206 -27.73 -9.72 -9.02
CA ASP A 206 -27.17 -10.58 -7.97
C ASP A 206 -26.27 -9.81 -6.97
N TYR A 207 -25.80 -8.62 -7.33
CA TYR A 207 -24.91 -7.78 -6.54
C TYR A 207 -25.57 -6.47 -6.06
N PHE A 208 -26.88 -6.28 -6.26
CA PHE A 208 -27.58 -5.07 -5.80
C PHE A 208 -27.61 -4.95 -4.28
N GLU A 209 -27.58 -6.07 -3.57
CA GLU A 209 -27.47 -6.16 -2.12
C GLU A 209 -26.67 -7.41 -1.76
N HIS A 210 -25.35 -7.34 -1.96
CA HIS A 210 -24.44 -8.46 -1.70
C HIS A 210 -23.37 -8.08 -0.70
N ASP A 211 -23.18 -8.93 0.31
CA ASP A 211 -22.14 -8.80 1.33
C ASP A 211 -21.35 -10.12 1.40
N GLU A 212 -20.03 -10.02 1.34
CA GLU A 212 -19.16 -11.20 1.41
C GLU A 212 -17.82 -10.87 2.07
N ALA A 213 -17.29 -11.81 2.86
CA ALA A 213 -15.97 -11.67 3.46
C ALA A 213 -14.89 -11.48 2.38
N MET A 214 -14.08 -10.42 2.49
CA MET A 214 -13.04 -10.05 1.52
C MET A 214 -12.09 -11.21 1.21
N SER A 215 -11.70 -11.97 2.23
CA SER A 215 -10.81 -13.13 2.10
C SER A 215 -11.39 -14.32 1.32
N LYS A 216 -12.70 -14.35 1.10
CA LYS A 216 -13.40 -15.48 0.45
C LYS A 216 -13.98 -15.15 -0.92
N VAL A 217 -13.87 -13.91 -1.37
CA VAL A 217 -14.45 -13.48 -2.66
C VAL A 217 -13.69 -14.16 -3.82
N PRO A 218 -14.36 -15.01 -4.64
CA PRO A 218 -13.74 -15.62 -5.80
C PRO A 218 -13.57 -14.61 -6.93
N SER A 219 -12.55 -14.81 -7.77
CA SER A 219 -12.14 -13.85 -8.81
C SER A 219 -13.27 -13.43 -9.75
N HIS A 220 -14.14 -14.36 -10.18
CA HIS A 220 -15.24 -14.04 -11.10
C HIS A 220 -16.28 -13.09 -10.47
N ARG A 221 -16.59 -13.23 -9.17
CA ARG A 221 -17.50 -12.31 -8.46
C ARG A 221 -16.84 -10.97 -8.20
N ALA A 222 -15.57 -10.95 -7.80
CA ALA A 222 -14.81 -9.71 -7.66
C ALA A 222 -14.79 -8.90 -8.96
N LEU A 223 -14.58 -9.56 -10.11
CA LEU A 223 -14.61 -8.92 -11.42
C LEU A 223 -16.00 -8.43 -11.82
N ALA A 224 -17.05 -9.21 -11.59
CA ALA A 224 -18.42 -8.78 -11.86
C ALA A 224 -18.80 -7.53 -11.05
N MET A 225 -18.40 -7.51 -9.77
CA MET A 225 -18.54 -6.38 -8.89
C MET A 225 -17.74 -5.15 -9.40
N LEU A 226 -16.45 -5.29 -9.67
CA LEU A 226 -15.65 -4.17 -10.19
C LEU A 226 -16.18 -3.63 -11.54
N ARG A 227 -16.76 -4.49 -12.36
CA ARG A 227 -17.43 -4.08 -13.61
C ARG A 227 -18.69 -3.25 -13.34
N GLY A 228 -19.55 -3.68 -12.42
CA GLY A 228 -20.71 -2.89 -11.99
C GLY A 228 -20.32 -1.52 -11.44
N ARG A 229 -19.15 -1.43 -10.79
CA ARG A 229 -18.58 -0.15 -10.31
C ARG A 229 -18.20 0.76 -11.45
N ASN A 230 -17.45 0.22 -12.40
CA ASN A 230 -16.90 0.99 -13.51
C ASN A 230 -18.00 1.48 -14.46
N GLU A 231 -19.09 0.71 -14.58
CA GLU A 231 -20.30 1.13 -15.29
C GLU A 231 -21.20 2.07 -14.45
N GLY A 232 -20.83 2.28 -13.19
CA GLY A 232 -21.50 3.22 -12.29
C GLY A 232 -22.90 2.79 -11.85
N THR A 233 -23.27 1.52 -12.01
CA THR A 233 -24.58 0.96 -11.61
C THR A 233 -24.57 0.47 -10.17
N CYS A 234 -23.40 0.07 -9.66
CA CYS A 234 -23.21 -0.39 -8.29
C CYS A 234 -22.09 0.39 -7.59
N SER A 235 -22.22 0.52 -6.28
CA SER A 235 -21.23 1.06 -5.37
C SER A 235 -20.62 -0.08 -4.54
N TYR A 236 -19.33 0.06 -4.23
CA TYR A 236 -18.57 -0.96 -3.51
C TYR A 236 -17.88 -0.32 -2.32
N ARG A 237 -18.06 -0.94 -1.16
CA ARG A 237 -17.43 -0.52 0.09
C ARG A 237 -16.76 -1.70 0.76
N LEU A 238 -15.58 -1.45 1.31
CA LEU A 238 -14.90 -2.37 2.21
C LEU A 238 -15.24 -1.93 3.63
N THR A 239 -16.02 -2.74 4.35
CA THR A 239 -16.44 -2.42 5.71
C THR A 239 -15.79 -3.42 6.65
N PRO A 240 -15.00 -2.99 7.66
CA PRO A 240 -14.58 -3.91 8.71
C PRO A 240 -15.83 -4.56 9.32
N THR A 241 -15.87 -5.89 9.40
CA THR A 241 -16.82 -6.55 10.30
C THR A 241 -16.52 -6.00 11.68
N GLN A 242 -17.51 -5.36 12.29
CA GLN A 242 -17.31 -4.83 13.62
C GLN A 242 -16.85 -5.99 14.50
N PRO A 243 -15.67 -5.93 15.14
CA PRO A 243 -15.52 -6.70 16.35
C PRO A 243 -16.68 -6.25 17.24
N THR A 244 -17.40 -7.19 17.86
CA THR A 244 -18.32 -6.87 18.94
C THR A 244 -17.48 -6.20 20.03
N THR A 245 -17.28 -4.88 19.93
CA THR A 245 -16.59 -4.11 20.93
C THR A 245 -17.54 -4.16 22.12
N LYS A 246 -17.29 -5.08 23.05
CA LYS A 246 -17.75 -4.90 24.42
C LYS A 246 -17.22 -3.53 24.81
N THR A 247 -18.12 -2.56 24.85
CA THR A 247 -17.87 -1.25 25.41
C THR A 247 -17.09 -1.46 26.69
N LEU A 248 -15.83 -1.05 26.71
CA LEU A 248 -15.08 -0.90 27.95
C LEU A 248 -15.77 0.25 28.68
N VAL A 249 -16.84 -0.09 29.41
CA VAL A 249 -17.44 0.81 30.38
C VAL A 249 -16.39 0.91 31.50
N SER A 250 -15.69 2.04 31.51
CA SER A 250 -14.86 2.44 32.65
C SER A 250 -15.74 2.38 33.91
N PRO A 251 -15.32 1.70 34.99
CA PRO A 251 -16.04 1.78 36.25
C PRO A 251 -15.83 3.18 36.81
N THR A 252 -16.81 4.06 36.64
CA THR A 252 -16.86 5.31 37.39
C THR A 252 -17.02 4.95 38.86
N ALA A 253 -15.95 5.15 39.61
CA ALA A 253 -15.94 5.13 41.06
C ALA A 253 -16.90 6.21 41.58
N ARG A 254 -17.90 5.78 42.36
CA ARG A 254 -18.65 6.64 43.27
C ARG A 254 -17.79 6.94 44.50
N PRO A 255 -17.89 8.15 45.07
CA PRO A 255 -18.15 8.30 46.49
C PRO A 255 -19.65 8.15 46.80
#